data_AF-A0AAN6ML70-F1
#
_entry.id   AF-A0AAN6ML70-F1
#
_cell.length_a   1.000
_cell.length_b   1.000
_cell.length_c   1.000
_cell.angle_alpha   90.00
_cell.angle_beta   90.00
_cell.angle_gamma   90.00
#
_symmetry.space_group_name_H-M   'P 1'
#
loop_
_entity.id
_entity.type
_entity.pdbx_description
1 polymer ?
#
loop_
_entity_poly.entity_id
_entity_poly.type
_entity_poly.pdbx_seq_one_letter_code
_entity_poly.pdbx_strand_id
1 'polypeptide(L)'
;MVYDSDAAVNYLVYDQKNWVSYDDHTTFQQNIDFANSRGLRGLFIWAIDQDTDDFAALKAITGTDITPSIDESDTLGGWNANQCWITPCGTGCQEGFIKLVRLNLDKDGRGCLNSGDNSQQRSLCCPPWGAPDPSTCKWHGTASACFGQCDPGEVLMSTDNFGDASWCRSGVKAFCCPATSGSAAVAACDWKSGKSCPSDLPQRVTYYGVTRWKSFCCPAESVFNNCAWHGDD
;
A
#
# COMPACT_ATOMS: atom_id res chain seq x y z
N MET A 1 -19.02 -10.26 21.01
CA MET A 1 -19.39 -8.90 21.43
C MET A 1 -20.58 -9.02 22.36
N VAL A 2 -20.58 -8.26 23.45
CA VAL A 2 -21.58 -8.28 24.51
C VAL A 2 -22.00 -6.83 24.75
N TYR A 3 -23.31 -6.62 24.83
CA TYR A 3 -23.89 -5.34 25.18
C TYR A 3 -24.28 -5.35 26.66
N ASP A 4 -23.79 -4.37 27.42
CA ASP A 4 -24.16 -4.14 28.81
C ASP A 4 -25.18 -2.98 28.85
N SER A 5 -26.46 -3.33 28.99
CA SER A 5 -27.54 -2.35 28.98
C SER A 5 -27.56 -1.45 30.21
N ASP A 6 -27.03 -1.91 31.34
CA ASP A 6 -27.04 -1.18 32.60
C ASP A 6 -25.92 -0.14 32.61
N ALA A 7 -24.74 -0.51 32.10
CA ALA A 7 -23.62 0.40 31.92
C ALA A 7 -23.70 1.24 30.63
N ALA A 8 -24.62 0.90 29.72
CA ALA A 8 -24.78 1.53 28.40
C ALA A 8 -23.48 1.50 27.57
N VAL A 9 -22.81 0.35 27.53
CA VAL A 9 -21.56 0.15 26.75
C VAL A 9 -21.56 -1.20 26.03
N ASN A 10 -20.75 -1.32 24.98
CA ASN A 10 -20.40 -2.59 24.39
C ASN A 10 -19.03 -3.04 24.88
N TYR A 11 -18.82 -4.35 24.97
CA TYR A 11 -17.49 -4.90 25.19
C TYR A 11 -17.28 -6.24 24.47
N LEU A 12 -16.02 -6.57 24.23
CA LEU A 12 -15.60 -7.88 23.72
C LEU A 12 -14.47 -8.41 24.58
N VAL A 13 -14.48 -9.72 24.84
CA VAL A 13 -13.41 -10.43 25.54
C VAL A 13 -12.68 -11.31 24.52
N TYR A 14 -11.36 -11.21 24.49
CA TYR A 14 -10.50 -11.98 23.59
C TYR A 14 -9.25 -12.48 24.31
N ASP A 15 -8.61 -13.51 23.75
CA ASP A 15 -7.41 -14.15 24.32
C ASP A 15 -7.53 -14.49 25.82
N GLN A 16 -8.74 -14.91 26.23
CA GLN A 16 -9.12 -15.34 27.58
C GLN A 16 -9.00 -14.28 28.70
N LYS A 17 -8.15 -13.26 28.55
CA LYS A 17 -7.79 -12.28 29.58
C LYS A 17 -7.78 -10.82 29.10
N ASN A 18 -8.00 -10.57 27.82
CA ASN A 18 -8.06 -9.22 27.28
C ASN A 18 -9.50 -8.82 26.98
N TRP A 19 -9.79 -7.53 27.08
CA TRP A 19 -11.10 -7.00 26.74
C TRP A 19 -10.99 -5.58 26.19
N VAL A 20 -11.94 -5.22 25.35
CA VAL A 20 -12.11 -3.86 24.81
C VAL A 20 -13.55 -3.44 25.05
N SER A 21 -13.75 -2.28 25.66
CA SER A 21 -15.04 -1.60 25.69
C SER A 21 -15.08 -0.50 24.63
N TYR A 22 -16.23 -0.32 24.02
CA TYR A 22 -16.43 0.67 22.97
C TYR A 22 -17.89 1.13 22.93
N ASP A 23 -18.10 2.24 22.24
CA ASP A 23 -19.43 2.77 21.94
C ASP A 23 -19.79 2.52 20.47
N ASP A 24 -21.08 2.40 20.20
CA ASP A 24 -21.64 2.36 18.87
C ASP A 24 -22.93 3.18 18.79
N HIS A 25 -23.63 3.14 17.66
CA HIS A 25 -24.90 3.84 17.47
C HIS A 25 -25.91 3.59 18.62
N THR A 26 -25.96 2.36 19.17
CA THR A 26 -26.90 2.00 20.23
C THR A 26 -26.54 2.69 21.54
N THR A 27 -25.29 2.59 21.97
CA THR A 27 -24.85 3.17 23.25
C THR A 27 -24.76 4.69 23.18
N PHE A 28 -24.40 5.25 22.01
CA PHE A 28 -24.51 6.69 21.77
C PHE A 28 -25.93 7.20 21.96
N GLN A 29 -26.96 6.49 21.46
CA GLN A 29 -28.35 6.88 21.67
C GLN A 29 -28.72 6.90 23.15
N GLN A 30 -28.27 5.92 23.94
CA GLN A 30 -28.52 5.90 25.39
C GLN A 30 -27.83 7.08 26.10
N ASN A 31 -26.61 7.41 25.71
CA ASN A 31 -25.88 8.56 26.24
C ASN A 31 -26.54 9.89 25.86
N ILE A 32 -27.09 10.01 24.65
CA ILE A 32 -27.89 11.16 24.19
C ILE A 32 -29.15 11.28 25.04
N ASP A 33 -29.90 10.19 25.22
CA ASP A 33 -31.13 10.17 26.01
C ASP A 33 -30.85 10.55 27.47
N PHE A 34 -29.75 10.04 28.04
CA PHE A 34 -29.29 10.44 29.36
C PHE A 34 -28.95 11.93 29.42
N ALA A 35 -28.17 12.45 28.49
CA ALA A 35 -27.81 13.87 28.45
C ALA A 35 -29.04 14.78 28.34
N ASN A 36 -30.00 14.41 27.49
CA ASN A 36 -31.30 15.09 27.34
C ASN A 36 -32.09 15.05 28.65
N SER A 37 -32.18 13.89 29.32
CA SER A 37 -32.89 13.74 30.59
C SER A 37 -32.34 14.63 31.71
N ARG A 38 -31.06 15.01 31.61
CA ARG A 38 -30.35 15.86 32.58
C ARG A 38 -30.28 17.32 32.16
N GLY A 39 -30.80 17.69 30.98
CA GLY A 39 -30.71 19.05 30.45
C GLY A 39 -29.26 19.49 30.16
N LEU A 40 -28.38 18.55 29.78
CA LEU A 40 -27.03 18.90 29.35
C LEU A 40 -27.06 19.64 28.01
N ARG A 41 -26.12 20.57 27.82
CA ARG A 41 -26.10 21.45 26.64
C ARG A 41 -25.55 20.80 25.36
N GLY A 42 -24.89 19.65 25.48
CA GLY A 42 -24.27 18.99 24.33
C GLY A 42 -23.39 17.82 24.74
N LEU A 43 -22.77 17.22 23.74
CA LEU A 43 -21.88 16.07 23.85
C LEU A 43 -20.49 16.41 23.29
N PHE A 44 -19.49 15.69 23.77
CA PHE A 44 -18.13 15.74 23.27
C PHE A 44 -17.68 14.30 23.03
N ILE A 45 -17.12 14.04 21.84
CA ILE A 45 -16.53 12.76 21.46
C ILE A 45 -15.06 12.98 21.10
N TRP A 46 -14.21 12.06 21.52
CA TRP A 46 -12.78 12.06 21.22
C TRP A 46 -12.41 10.74 20.53
N ALA A 47 -11.83 10.72 19.34
CA ALA A 47 -11.59 11.84 18.40
C ALA A 47 -12.05 11.47 17.00
N ILE A 48 -12.12 12.47 16.11
CA ILE A 48 -12.67 12.28 14.75
C ILE A 48 -11.87 11.28 13.91
N ASP A 49 -10.57 11.12 14.19
CA ASP A 49 -9.67 10.15 13.53
C ASP A 49 -9.91 8.70 13.98
N GLN A 50 -10.71 8.48 15.02
CA GLN A 50 -11.12 7.15 15.48
C GLN A 50 -12.51 6.76 15.00
N ASP A 51 -13.19 7.63 14.24
CA ASP A 51 -14.42 7.27 13.56
C ASP A 51 -14.10 6.39 12.33
N THR A 52 -15.12 5.71 11.83
CA THR A 52 -15.07 5.02 10.53
C THR A 52 -15.01 6.01 9.37
N ASP A 53 -14.53 5.57 8.21
CA ASP A 53 -14.39 6.40 6.99
C ASP A 53 -15.73 7.03 6.54
N ASP A 54 -16.86 6.41 6.87
CA ASP A 54 -18.20 6.91 6.59
C ASP A 54 -18.83 7.71 7.74
N PHE A 55 -18.03 8.07 8.75
CA PHE A 55 -18.43 8.88 9.92
C PHE A 55 -19.61 8.30 10.72
N ALA A 56 -19.67 6.98 10.91
CA ALA A 56 -20.75 6.32 11.62
C ALA A 56 -20.97 6.88 13.04
N ALA A 57 -19.92 7.18 13.81
CA ALA A 57 -20.06 7.74 15.16
C ALA A 57 -20.60 9.18 15.13
N LEU A 58 -20.07 10.02 14.24
CA LEU A 58 -20.54 11.40 14.09
C LEU A 58 -22.00 11.46 13.60
N LYS A 59 -22.39 10.58 12.67
CA LYS A 59 -23.78 10.43 12.22
C LYS A 59 -24.68 10.04 13.38
N ALA A 60 -24.27 9.07 14.20
CA ALA A 60 -25.04 8.64 15.37
C ALA A 60 -25.24 9.75 16.40
N ILE A 61 -24.23 10.58 16.65
CA ILE A 61 -24.31 11.66 17.65
C ILE A 61 -25.09 12.87 17.13
N THR A 62 -24.97 13.20 15.85
CA THR A 62 -25.59 14.40 15.27
C THR A 62 -26.98 14.14 14.69
N GLY A 63 -27.35 12.88 14.47
CA GLY A 63 -28.56 12.50 13.74
C GLY A 63 -28.60 13.02 12.30
N THR A 64 -27.45 13.45 11.77
CA THR A 64 -27.31 14.03 10.43
C THR A 64 -26.55 13.06 9.54
N ASP A 65 -27.04 12.85 8.32
CA ASP A 65 -26.30 12.08 7.34
C ASP A 65 -25.16 12.96 6.78
N ILE A 66 -23.94 12.65 7.20
CA ILE A 66 -22.73 13.37 6.82
C ILE A 66 -22.01 12.54 5.78
N THR A 67 -21.91 13.06 4.57
CA THR A 67 -21.10 12.46 3.52
C THR A 67 -19.67 13.01 3.63
N PRO A 68 -18.64 12.14 3.67
CA PRO A 68 -17.26 12.59 3.53
C PRO A 68 -17.11 13.39 2.24
N SER A 69 -16.74 14.67 2.38
CA SER A 69 -16.50 15.57 1.25
C SER A 69 -15.06 15.50 0.74
N ILE A 70 -14.22 14.71 1.41
CA ILE A 70 -12.84 14.45 1.07
C ILE A 70 -12.69 12.94 1.15
N ASP A 71 -12.59 12.28 0.00
CA ASP A 71 -12.11 10.90 -0.05
C ASP A 71 -10.71 10.86 0.58
N GLU A 72 -10.36 9.77 1.27
CA GLU A 72 -8.95 9.57 1.66
C GLU A 72 -8.08 9.81 0.43
N SER A 73 -7.11 10.70 0.58
CA SER A 73 -6.20 11.01 -0.51
C SER A 73 -5.51 9.72 -0.93
N ASP A 74 -5.59 9.36 -2.21
CA ASP A 74 -4.78 8.28 -2.83
C ASP A 74 -3.26 8.48 -2.63
N THR A 75 -2.85 9.64 -2.10
CA THR A 75 -1.47 10.00 -1.75
C THR A 75 -1.17 10.03 -0.25
N LEU A 76 -2.17 9.93 0.65
CA LEU A 76 -1.99 9.66 2.08
C LEU A 76 -1.56 8.19 2.25
N GLY A 77 -0.30 7.92 1.93
CA GLY A 77 0.22 6.56 1.79
C GLY A 77 1.13 6.36 0.59
N GLY A 78 1.60 7.45 -0.04
CA GLY A 78 2.64 7.43 -1.07
C GLY A 78 3.84 6.59 -0.62
N TRP A 79 3.84 5.32 -1.01
CA TRP A 79 4.83 4.37 -0.59
C TRP A 79 6.14 4.64 -1.31
N ASN A 80 7.23 4.69 -0.55
CA ASN A 80 8.56 4.94 -1.07
C ASN A 80 9.43 3.70 -0.92
N ALA A 81 9.73 3.04 -2.03
CA ALA A 81 10.63 1.89 -2.10
C ALA A 81 11.99 2.15 -1.45
N ASN A 82 12.46 3.40 -1.42
CA ASN A 82 13.75 3.77 -0.84
C ASN A 82 13.77 3.67 0.70
N GLN A 83 12.61 3.53 1.34
CA GLN A 83 12.53 3.27 2.79
C GLN A 83 12.72 1.79 3.12
N CYS A 84 12.73 0.92 2.11
CA CYS A 84 13.06 -0.47 2.28
C CYS A 84 14.58 -0.67 2.34
N TRP A 85 15.01 -1.70 3.06
CA TRP A 85 16.41 -2.04 3.19
C TRP A 85 16.60 -3.55 3.23
N ILE A 86 17.79 -4.00 2.81
CA ILE A 86 18.15 -5.41 2.77
C ILE A 86 18.96 -5.73 4.02
N THR A 87 18.58 -6.79 4.73
CA THR A 87 19.26 -7.19 5.96
C THR A 87 20.66 -7.75 5.73
N PRO A 88 21.52 -7.81 6.76
CA PRO A 88 22.68 -8.69 6.78
C PRO A 88 22.31 -10.16 6.55
N CYS A 89 23.32 -10.97 6.19
CA CYS A 89 23.13 -12.41 5.99
C CYS A 89 22.60 -13.09 7.25
N GLY A 90 21.56 -13.90 7.11
CA GLY A 90 21.02 -14.74 8.18
C GLY A 90 20.15 -13.99 9.20
N THR A 91 19.83 -12.71 8.97
CA THR A 91 18.99 -11.92 9.87
C THR A 91 17.62 -11.60 9.26
N GLY A 92 16.61 -11.51 10.13
CA GLY A 92 15.26 -11.08 9.79
C GLY A 92 15.05 -9.57 9.94
N CYS A 93 13.86 -9.11 9.60
CA CYS A 93 13.48 -7.72 9.81
C CYS A 93 13.44 -7.37 11.30
N GLN A 94 13.81 -6.14 11.61
CA GLN A 94 13.68 -5.59 12.96
C GLN A 94 12.19 -5.51 13.35
N GLU A 95 11.92 -5.52 14.66
CA GLU A 95 10.56 -5.36 15.18
C GLU A 95 9.96 -4.04 14.68
N GLY A 96 8.68 -4.09 14.28
CA GLY A 96 8.01 -2.96 13.64
C GLY A 96 8.30 -2.79 12.15
N PHE A 97 9.04 -3.69 11.50
CA PHE A 97 9.18 -3.76 10.04
C PHE A 97 8.55 -5.03 9.49
N ILE A 98 7.97 -4.95 8.30
CA ILE A 98 7.45 -6.12 7.59
C ILE A 98 8.51 -6.68 6.64
N LYS A 99 8.50 -8.01 6.49
CA LYS A 99 9.32 -8.72 5.51
C LYS A 99 8.53 -8.89 4.22
N LEU A 100 9.01 -8.31 3.13
CA LEU A 100 8.40 -8.50 1.82
C LEU A 100 8.85 -9.81 1.18
N VAL A 101 10.16 -10.08 1.15
CA VAL A 101 10.71 -11.27 0.49
C VAL A 101 12.08 -11.65 1.05
N ARG A 102 12.49 -12.90 0.81
CA ARG A 102 13.87 -13.34 1.02
C ARG A 102 14.72 -13.06 -0.22
N LEU A 103 15.97 -12.70 0.01
CA LEU A 103 16.95 -12.40 -1.03
C LEU A 103 18.24 -13.20 -0.78
N ASN A 104 18.88 -13.62 -1.86
CA ASN A 104 20.22 -14.23 -1.83
C ASN A 104 21.30 -13.18 -2.01
N LEU A 105 21.01 -12.12 -2.76
CA LEU A 105 21.93 -11.04 -3.08
C LEU A 105 21.63 -9.76 -2.27
N ASP A 106 22.66 -8.96 -2.04
CA ASP A 106 22.50 -7.56 -1.64
C ASP A 106 22.29 -6.64 -2.85
N LYS A 107 22.14 -5.33 -2.59
CA LYS A 107 21.96 -4.29 -3.63
C LYS A 107 23.10 -4.21 -4.65
N ASP A 108 24.28 -4.73 -4.31
CA ASP A 108 25.47 -4.72 -5.17
C ASP A 108 25.69 -6.10 -5.82
N GLY A 109 24.71 -7.00 -5.72
CA GLY A 109 24.77 -8.35 -6.30
C GLY A 109 25.65 -9.33 -5.53
N ARG A 110 26.02 -9.04 -4.27
CA ARG A 110 26.86 -9.93 -3.45
C ARG A 110 26.01 -10.92 -2.68
N GLY A 111 26.33 -12.21 -2.86
CA GLY A 111 25.69 -13.30 -2.14
C GLY A 111 26.18 -13.44 -0.70
N CYS A 112 25.41 -14.15 0.10
CA CYS A 112 25.86 -14.63 1.41
C CYS A 112 26.75 -15.87 1.28
N LEU A 113 27.66 -16.05 2.25
CA LEU A 113 28.44 -17.27 2.39
C LEU A 113 27.49 -18.46 2.63
N ASN A 114 27.73 -19.58 1.94
CA ASN A 114 26.90 -20.79 1.97
C ASN A 114 25.45 -20.58 1.46
N SER A 115 25.27 -19.85 0.35
CA SER A 115 23.98 -19.72 -0.32
C SER A 115 23.52 -21.07 -0.94
N GLY A 116 22.59 -21.75 -0.26
CA GLY A 116 21.93 -23.02 -0.61
C GLY A 116 20.87 -23.41 0.43
N ASP A 117 20.63 -24.71 0.66
CA ASP A 117 19.60 -25.23 1.59
C ASP A 117 19.81 -24.82 3.07
N ASN A 118 21.01 -24.37 3.44
CA ASN A 118 21.36 -23.80 4.75
C ASN A 118 21.71 -22.30 4.67
N SER A 119 21.14 -21.60 3.69
CA SER A 119 21.54 -20.24 3.36
C SER A 119 21.27 -19.25 4.49
N GLN A 120 22.30 -18.45 4.79
CA GLN A 120 22.16 -17.21 5.53
C GLN A 120 21.52 -16.14 4.64
N GLN A 121 20.34 -16.42 4.10
CA GLN A 121 19.58 -15.50 3.26
C GLN A 121 19.27 -14.20 4.01
N ARG A 122 19.04 -13.15 3.21
CA ARG A 122 18.67 -11.82 3.67
C ARG A 122 17.16 -11.63 3.51
N SER A 123 16.66 -10.55 4.09
CA SER A 123 15.27 -10.13 3.96
C SER A 123 15.23 -8.73 3.36
N LEU A 124 14.28 -8.49 2.45
CA LEU A 124 13.86 -7.14 2.11
C LEU A 124 12.83 -6.69 3.13
N CYS A 125 13.18 -5.68 3.91
CA CYS A 125 12.37 -5.16 4.99
C CYS A 125 11.87 -3.77 4.66
N CYS A 126 10.59 -3.51 4.89
CA CYS A 126 9.97 -2.22 4.65
C CYS A 126 9.15 -1.78 5.86
N PRO A 127 8.97 -0.47 6.07
CA PRO A 127 8.07 0.02 7.10
C PRO A 127 6.63 -0.47 6.86
N PRO A 128 5.85 -0.77 7.93
CA PRO A 128 4.50 -1.30 7.81
C PRO A 128 3.50 -0.26 7.28
N TRP A 129 3.82 1.03 7.40
CA TRP A 129 3.01 2.11 6.86
C TRP A 129 3.30 2.28 5.36
N GLY A 130 2.39 1.78 4.53
CA GLY A 130 2.41 1.96 3.07
C GLY A 130 3.14 0.87 2.28
N ALA A 131 3.89 -0.03 2.92
CA ALA A 131 4.48 -1.15 2.17
C ALA A 131 3.40 -2.04 1.54
N PRO A 132 3.61 -2.50 0.29
CA PRO A 132 2.64 -3.37 -0.36
C PRO A 132 2.49 -4.67 0.42
N ASP A 133 1.29 -5.26 0.37
CA ASP A 133 1.05 -6.57 0.96
C ASP A 133 2.01 -7.60 0.31
N PRO A 134 2.91 -8.25 1.09
CA PRO A 134 3.85 -9.23 0.55
C PRO A 134 3.19 -10.35 -0.28
N SER A 135 1.94 -10.70 0.03
CA SER A 135 1.20 -11.76 -0.66
C SER A 135 0.76 -11.38 -2.07
N THR A 136 0.72 -10.09 -2.38
CA THR A 136 0.34 -9.56 -3.69
C THR A 136 1.52 -9.42 -4.64
N CYS A 137 2.74 -9.55 -4.12
CA CYS A 137 3.98 -9.41 -4.86
C CYS A 137 4.42 -10.75 -5.47
N LYS A 138 5.15 -10.70 -6.59
CA LYS A 138 5.62 -11.89 -7.32
C LYS A 138 6.99 -11.68 -7.95
N TRP A 139 7.66 -12.78 -8.26
CA TRP A 139 8.91 -12.79 -9.02
C TRP A 139 8.63 -12.91 -10.52
N HIS A 140 9.29 -12.04 -11.29
CA HIS A 140 9.32 -12.05 -12.75
C HIS A 140 10.69 -12.51 -13.22
N GLY A 141 10.71 -13.21 -14.36
CA GLY A 141 11.93 -13.77 -14.94
C GLY A 141 11.99 -15.29 -14.76
N THR A 142 12.07 -15.99 -15.88
CA THR A 142 12.13 -17.45 -15.92
C THR A 142 13.57 -17.89 -16.13
N ALA A 143 14.03 -18.87 -15.36
CA ALA A 143 15.33 -19.50 -15.55
C ALA A 143 15.40 -20.25 -16.90
N SER A 144 16.55 -20.45 -17.53
CA SER A 144 17.91 -20.18 -17.02
C SER A 144 18.49 -18.82 -17.42
N ALA A 145 17.92 -18.12 -18.39
CA ALA A 145 18.28 -16.74 -18.72
C ALA A 145 17.14 -15.81 -18.27
N CYS A 146 17.35 -15.12 -17.14
CA CYS A 146 16.32 -14.33 -16.49
C CYS A 146 16.34 -12.88 -16.97
N PHE A 147 15.26 -12.46 -17.61
CA PHE A 147 15.01 -11.07 -18.00
C PHE A 147 13.90 -10.51 -17.11
N GLY A 148 14.15 -10.46 -15.79
CA GLY A 148 13.17 -9.97 -14.82
C GLY A 148 12.80 -8.52 -15.09
N GLN A 149 11.52 -8.28 -15.37
CA GLN A 149 10.93 -6.96 -15.53
C GLN A 149 9.52 -7.00 -14.93
N CYS A 150 9.12 -5.90 -14.29
CA CYS A 150 7.77 -5.78 -13.75
C CYS A 150 6.77 -5.49 -14.88
N ASP A 151 5.54 -5.97 -14.71
CA ASP A 151 4.46 -5.68 -15.64
C ASP A 151 3.97 -4.23 -15.45
N PRO A 152 3.28 -3.65 -16.45
CA PRO A 152 2.61 -2.36 -16.26
C PRO A 152 1.66 -2.39 -15.04
N GLY A 153 1.78 -1.40 -14.16
CA GLY A 153 1.02 -1.35 -12.90
C GLY A 153 1.76 -1.88 -11.68
N GLU A 154 2.99 -2.38 -11.86
CA GLU A 154 3.84 -2.87 -10.77
C GLU A 154 5.10 -2.02 -10.59
N VAL A 155 5.64 -2.02 -9.37
CA VAL A 155 6.93 -1.39 -9.04
C VAL A 155 7.97 -2.46 -8.71
N LEU A 156 9.19 -2.24 -9.21
CA LEU A 156 10.35 -3.05 -8.88
C LEU A 156 10.77 -2.80 -7.42
N MET A 157 10.79 -3.86 -6.64
CA MET A 157 11.16 -3.83 -5.22
C MET A 157 12.62 -4.23 -5.00
N SER A 158 13.05 -5.28 -5.70
CA SER A 158 14.40 -5.82 -5.62
C SER A 158 14.66 -6.79 -6.77
N THR A 159 15.91 -7.19 -6.93
CA THR A 159 16.34 -8.18 -7.92
C THR A 159 17.15 -9.27 -7.26
N ASP A 160 17.02 -10.50 -7.74
CA ASP A 160 17.77 -11.66 -7.23
C ASP A 160 18.06 -12.64 -8.35
N ASN A 161 19.16 -13.41 -8.24
CA ASN A 161 19.53 -14.39 -9.25
C ASN A 161 18.91 -15.77 -9.01
N PHE A 162 18.11 -15.95 -7.96
CA PHE A 162 17.39 -17.18 -7.65
C PHE A 162 15.90 -16.91 -7.49
N GLY A 163 15.56 -15.83 -6.77
CA GLY A 163 14.20 -15.44 -6.45
C GLY A 163 13.44 -16.54 -5.71
N ASP A 164 12.33 -16.99 -6.29
CA ASP A 164 11.42 -18.02 -5.77
C ASP A 164 11.66 -19.44 -6.31
N ALA A 165 12.54 -19.60 -7.30
CA ALA A 165 12.60 -20.83 -8.09
C ALA A 165 14.04 -21.19 -8.43
N SER A 166 14.35 -21.47 -9.69
CA SER A 166 15.68 -21.87 -10.10
C SER A 166 16.62 -20.68 -10.33
N TRP A 167 17.91 -20.94 -10.12
CA TRP A 167 18.98 -19.99 -10.39
C TRP A 167 19.05 -19.55 -11.86
N CYS A 168 19.33 -18.26 -12.04
CA CYS A 168 19.55 -17.57 -13.30
C CYS A 168 21.02 -17.66 -13.71
N ARG A 169 21.30 -18.38 -14.80
CA ARG A 169 22.63 -18.48 -15.41
C ARG A 169 23.11 -17.16 -16.00
N SER A 170 22.17 -16.32 -16.43
CA SER A 170 22.42 -14.96 -16.89
C SER A 170 21.23 -14.08 -16.53
N GLY A 171 21.50 -12.82 -16.18
CA GLY A 171 20.49 -11.86 -15.77
C GLY A 171 19.97 -12.10 -14.35
N VAL A 172 18.85 -11.48 -14.02
CA VAL A 172 18.23 -11.51 -12.68
C VAL A 172 16.71 -11.63 -12.80
N LYS A 173 16.09 -12.13 -11.75
CA LYS A 173 14.64 -12.02 -11.53
C LYS A 173 14.33 -10.67 -10.88
N ALA A 174 13.14 -10.16 -11.14
CA ALA A 174 12.62 -8.93 -10.56
C ALA A 174 11.49 -9.28 -9.58
N PHE A 175 11.60 -8.85 -8.34
CA PHE A 175 10.50 -8.93 -7.38
C PHE A 175 9.65 -7.68 -7.53
N CYS A 176 8.40 -7.86 -7.91
CA CYS A 176 7.48 -6.79 -8.29
C CYS A 176 6.25 -6.84 -7.42
N CYS A 177 5.77 -5.68 -6.99
CA CYS A 177 4.53 -5.55 -6.24
C CYS A 177 3.56 -4.65 -7.00
N PRO A 178 2.23 -4.88 -6.90
CA PRO A 178 1.23 -3.93 -7.35
C PRO A 178 1.50 -2.59 -6.71
N ALA A 179 1.49 -1.55 -7.53
CA ALA A 179 1.86 -0.24 -7.06
C ALA A 179 0.65 0.52 -6.52
N THR A 180 0.83 1.11 -5.35
CA THR A 180 -0.26 1.65 -4.54
C THR A 180 -0.76 3.03 -4.99
N SER A 181 0.03 3.84 -5.73
CA SER A 181 -0.44 5.14 -6.23
C SER A 181 0.15 5.58 -7.58
N GLY A 182 1.49 5.64 -7.73
CA GLY A 182 2.12 6.04 -9.00
C GLY A 182 1.92 5.02 -10.15
N SER A 183 1.78 3.75 -9.78
CA SER A 183 1.40 2.60 -10.62
C SER A 183 0.09 2.71 -11.35
N ALA A 184 -0.95 2.93 -10.54
CA ALA A 184 -2.33 2.99 -10.97
C ALA A 184 -2.52 4.14 -11.99
N ALA A 185 -1.87 5.28 -11.75
CA ALA A 185 -1.85 6.39 -12.70
C ALA A 185 -1.21 6.02 -14.04
N VAL A 186 -0.12 5.23 -14.06
CA VAL A 186 0.50 4.73 -15.30
C VAL A 186 -0.31 3.60 -15.94
N ALA A 187 -0.97 2.74 -15.14
CA ALA A 187 -1.83 1.67 -15.62
C ALA A 187 -3.12 2.20 -16.29
N ALA A 188 -3.56 3.40 -15.90
CA ALA A 188 -4.64 4.12 -16.56
C ALA A 188 -4.21 4.74 -17.91
N CYS A 189 -2.92 4.69 -18.26
CA CYS A 189 -2.40 5.18 -19.53
C CYS A 189 -2.33 4.06 -20.59
N ASP A 190 -2.37 4.44 -21.86
CA ASP A 190 -2.27 3.49 -22.97
C ASP A 190 -1.56 4.08 -24.20
N TRP A 191 -0.98 3.22 -25.02
CA TRP A 191 -0.37 3.57 -26.30
C TRP A 191 -1.42 3.75 -27.39
N LYS A 192 -1.66 4.99 -27.81
CA LYS A 192 -2.60 5.31 -28.88
C LYS A 192 -1.87 5.57 -30.19
N SER A 193 -2.48 5.14 -31.30
CA SER A 193 -1.97 5.39 -32.64
C SER A 193 -2.15 6.86 -33.02
N GLY A 194 -1.11 7.47 -33.57
CA GLY A 194 -1.13 8.86 -34.03
C GLY A 194 -0.36 9.80 -33.11
N LYS A 195 -0.33 11.07 -33.51
CA LYS A 195 0.39 12.15 -32.81
C LYS A 195 -0.41 12.74 -31.64
N SER A 196 -1.72 12.53 -31.63
CA SER A 196 -2.65 13.16 -30.71
C SER A 196 -3.21 12.12 -29.76
N CYS A 197 -3.44 12.51 -28.51
CA CYS A 197 -4.16 11.69 -27.58
C CYS A 197 -5.68 11.91 -27.71
N PRO A 198 -6.50 10.87 -27.51
CA PRO A 198 -7.95 10.97 -27.56
C PRO A 198 -8.51 11.68 -26.31
N SER A 199 -9.78 12.10 -26.36
CA SER A 199 -10.39 12.93 -25.31
C SER A 199 -10.55 12.22 -23.96
N ASP A 200 -10.61 10.90 -23.95
CA ASP A 200 -10.66 10.04 -22.76
C ASP A 200 -9.30 9.88 -22.07
N LEU A 201 -8.19 10.10 -22.79
CA LEU A 201 -6.83 10.09 -22.27
C LEU A 201 -6.06 11.32 -22.77
N PRO A 202 -6.49 12.56 -22.46
CA PRO A 202 -6.06 13.75 -23.19
C PRO A 202 -4.60 14.14 -22.96
N GLN A 203 -3.93 13.59 -21.93
CA GLN A 203 -2.55 13.94 -21.62
C GLN A 203 -1.56 13.08 -22.39
N ARG A 204 -0.68 13.68 -23.20
CA ARG A 204 0.42 12.98 -23.88
C ARG A 204 1.69 13.06 -23.05
N VAL A 205 2.15 11.92 -22.53
CA VAL A 205 3.36 11.84 -21.70
C VAL A 205 4.62 11.65 -22.54
N THR A 206 4.56 10.76 -23.55
CA THR A 206 5.68 10.51 -24.47
C THR A 206 5.19 9.99 -25.82
N TYR A 207 6.08 9.81 -26.80
CA TYR A 207 5.76 9.26 -28.12
C TYR A 207 6.94 8.50 -28.73
N TYR A 208 6.67 7.61 -29.68
CA TYR A 208 7.70 7.03 -30.55
C TYR A 208 7.21 6.82 -32.00
N GLY A 209 8.18 6.77 -32.92
CA GLY A 209 7.98 6.45 -34.34
C GLY A 209 8.10 7.66 -35.27
N VAL A 210 8.76 7.45 -36.42
CA VAL A 210 8.92 8.45 -37.50
C VAL A 210 7.86 8.31 -38.58
N THR A 211 7.51 7.08 -38.96
CA THR A 211 6.51 6.73 -39.99
C THR A 211 5.22 6.13 -39.42
N ARG A 212 5.29 5.44 -38.27
CA ARG A 212 4.15 4.94 -37.50
C ARG A 212 4.15 5.54 -36.10
N TRP A 213 3.56 6.72 -36.00
CA TRP A 213 3.49 7.47 -34.75
C TRP A 213 2.60 6.76 -33.73
N LYS A 214 3.10 6.60 -32.51
CA LYS A 214 2.32 6.22 -31.34
C LYS A 214 2.61 7.19 -30.19
N SER A 215 1.58 7.56 -29.47
CA SER A 215 1.63 8.45 -28.31
C SER A 215 1.22 7.67 -27.08
N PHE A 216 1.93 7.84 -25.97
CA PHE A 216 1.55 7.31 -24.66
C PHE A 216 0.65 8.33 -23.98
N CYS A 217 -0.61 7.95 -23.73
CA CYS A 217 -1.70 8.85 -23.38
C CYS A 217 -2.29 8.48 -22.02
N CYS A 218 -2.57 9.47 -21.17
CA CYS A 218 -3.05 9.31 -19.78
C CYS A 218 -4.30 10.18 -19.50
N PRO A 219 -5.10 9.86 -18.46
CA PRO A 219 -6.24 10.68 -18.03
C PRO A 219 -5.85 12.11 -17.62
N ALA A 220 -6.82 13.03 -17.60
CA ALA A 220 -6.58 14.43 -17.26
C ALA A 220 -6.16 14.69 -15.79
N GLU A 221 -6.51 13.77 -14.88
CA GLU A 221 -6.39 13.93 -13.42
C GLU A 221 -5.27 13.10 -12.80
N SER A 222 -4.35 12.53 -13.57
CA SER A 222 -3.17 11.89 -12.99
C SER A 222 -2.22 12.97 -12.43
N VAL A 223 -2.46 13.39 -11.19
CA VAL A 223 -1.59 14.32 -10.47
C VAL A 223 -0.34 13.55 -10.06
N PHE A 224 0.61 13.42 -10.98
CA PHE A 224 1.94 12.94 -10.66
C PHE A 224 2.65 13.99 -9.81
N ASN A 225 2.56 13.85 -8.48
CA ASN A 225 3.34 14.67 -7.56
C ASN A 225 4.75 14.07 -7.43
N ASN A 226 5.77 14.94 -7.42
CA ASN A 226 7.17 14.59 -7.14
C ASN A 226 7.92 13.81 -8.24
N CYS A 227 7.59 14.00 -9.52
CA CYS A 227 8.42 13.49 -10.62
C CYS A 227 9.61 14.42 -10.90
N ALA A 228 10.80 14.02 -10.43
CA ALA A 228 12.07 14.61 -10.85
C ALA A 228 12.94 13.53 -11.51
N TRP A 229 13.61 13.88 -12.62
CA TRP A 229 14.69 13.08 -13.16
C TRP A 229 15.93 13.30 -12.29
N HIS A 230 16.39 12.25 -11.61
CA HIS A 230 17.71 12.22 -10.99
C HIS A 230 18.62 11.42 -11.93
N GLY A 231 19.43 12.14 -12.71
CA GLY A 231 20.63 11.58 -13.34
C GLY A 231 21.79 11.71 -12.35
N ASP A 232 22.70 10.75 -12.38
CA ASP A 232 23.90 10.76 -11.54
C ASP A 232 24.85 11.90 -11.97
N ASP A 233 25.23 12.75 -11.01
CA ASP A 233 26.47 13.56 -11.05
C ASP A 233 27.61 12.79 -10.37
#